data_AF-A0A1G7PVD0-F1
#
_entry.id   AF-A0A1G7PVD0-F1
#
_cell.length_a   1.000
_cell.length_b   1.000
_cell.length_c   1.000
_cell.angle_alpha   90.00
_cell.angle_beta   90.00
_cell.angle_gamma   90.00
#
_symmetry.space_group_name_H-M   'P 1'
#
loop_
_entity.id
_entity.type
_entity.pdbx_description
1 polymer ?
#
loop_
_entity_poly.entity_id
_entity_poly.type
_entity_poly.pdbx_seq_one_letter_code
_entity_poly.pdbx_strand_id
1 'polypeptide(L)'
;MYRDGSEKPDGSRYEMVAWRVPVSEEFPQGLKYSFQYMDADSDTLLRYDNAPYHLDVGRHHRHTPEGDITKLEFTGLSDLIADFQTEVTEIYEQRTD
;
A
#
# COMPACT_ATOMS: atom_id res chain seq x y z
N MET A 1 10.58 -11.81 -5.40
CA MET A 1 9.78 -11.27 -4.29
C MET A 1 10.51 -10.04 -3.79
N TYR A 2 9.80 -8.93 -3.62
CA TYR A 2 10.31 -7.74 -2.94
C TYR A 2 9.68 -7.69 -1.55
N ARG A 3 10.47 -7.36 -0.53
CA ARG A 3 10.00 -7.13 0.83
C ARG A 3 10.80 -6.00 1.45
N ASP A 4 10.10 -5.08 2.09
CA ASP A 4 10.68 -3.99 2.87
C ASP A 4 9.75 -3.66 4.05
N GLY A 5 10.28 -3.02 5.07
CA GLY A 5 9.51 -2.67 6.26
C GLY A 5 10.36 -1.97 7.30
N SER A 6 9.73 -1.07 8.05
CA SER A 6 10.37 -0.36 9.16
C SER A 6 9.34 0.10 10.18
N GLU A 7 9.81 0.34 11.39
CA GLU A 7 9.05 0.93 12.49
C GLU A 7 9.54 2.35 12.74
N LYS A 8 8.61 3.25 13.06
CA LYS A 8 8.84 4.66 13.39
C LYS A 8 8.86 4.85 14.91
N PRO A 9 9.42 5.96 15.42
CA PRO A 9 9.51 6.20 16.87
C PRO A 9 8.20 6.18 17.66
N ASP A 10 7.06 6.47 17.03
CA ASP A 10 5.72 6.42 17.64
C ASP A 10 5.13 5.00 17.69
N GLY A 11 5.88 3.99 17.26
CA GLY A 11 5.45 2.60 17.16
C GLY A 11 4.65 2.27 15.90
N SER A 12 4.32 3.27 15.07
CA SER A 12 3.74 3.00 13.76
C SER A 12 4.76 2.31 12.85
N ARG A 13 4.30 1.41 11.98
CA ARG A 13 5.19 0.60 11.14
C ARG A 13 4.60 0.38 9.77
N TYR A 14 5.46 0.29 8.77
CA TYR A 14 5.06 -0.13 7.44
C TYR A 14 5.64 -1.50 7.07
N GLU A 15 4.86 -2.25 6.30
CA GLU A 15 5.26 -3.51 5.69
C GLU A 15 4.89 -3.50 4.21
N MET A 16 5.86 -3.79 3.35
CA MET A 16 5.71 -3.81 1.91
C MET A 16 6.08 -5.18 1.38
N VAL A 17 5.18 -5.83 0.64
CA VAL A 17 5.48 -7.09 -0.04
C VAL A 17 4.95 -7.06 -1.47
N ALA A 18 5.78 -7.49 -2.42
CA ALA A 18 5.37 -7.66 -3.81
C ALA A 18 5.89 -8.98 -4.41
N TRP A 19 5.06 -9.61 -5.23
CA TRP A 19 5.33 -10.88 -5.89
C TRP A 19 5.18 -10.73 -7.40
N ARG A 20 6.11 -11.34 -8.14
CA ARG A 20 5.84 -11.68 -9.53
C ARG A 20 4.89 -12.87 -9.54
N VAL A 21 3.78 -12.72 -10.21
CA VAL A 21 2.76 -13.77 -10.42
C VAL A 21 2.59 -13.99 -11.92
N PRO A 22 2.07 -15.15 -12.36
CA PRO A 22 1.69 -15.31 -13.75
C PRO A 22 0.73 -14.20 -14.18
N VAL A 23 0.91 -13.70 -15.40
CA VAL A 23 -0.04 -12.75 -15.99
C VAL A 23 -1.40 -13.44 -16.13
N SER A 24 -2.45 -12.82 -15.60
CA SER A 24 -3.82 -13.32 -15.64
C SER A 24 -4.82 -12.17 -15.73
N GLU A 25 -6.10 -12.48 -15.92
CA GLU A 25 -7.16 -11.48 -15.85
C GLU A 25 -7.25 -10.80 -14.48
N GLU A 26 -6.83 -11.47 -13.40
CA GLU A 26 -6.77 -10.91 -12.05
C GLU A 26 -5.55 -10.00 -11.88
N PHE A 27 -4.39 -10.41 -12.43
CA PHE A 27 -3.12 -9.70 -12.33
C PHE A 27 -2.51 -9.43 -13.72
N PRO A 28 -3.04 -8.47 -14.49
CA PRO A 28 -2.61 -8.25 -15.88
C PRO A 28 -1.17 -7.75 -16.00
N GLN A 29 -0.61 -7.14 -14.94
CA GLN A 29 0.78 -6.73 -14.88
C GLN A 29 1.73 -7.85 -14.39
N GLY A 30 1.22 -9.05 -14.09
CA GLY A 30 2.03 -10.13 -13.50
C GLY A 30 2.60 -9.75 -12.13
N LEU A 31 1.91 -8.86 -11.41
CA LEU A 31 2.32 -8.32 -10.13
C LEU A 31 1.17 -8.45 -9.13
N LYS A 32 1.47 -8.96 -7.95
CA LYS A 32 0.61 -8.87 -6.76
C LYS A 32 1.38 -8.10 -5.69
N TYR A 33 0.72 -7.22 -4.93
CA TYR A 33 1.35 -6.53 -3.81
C TYR A 33 0.38 -6.24 -2.67
N SER A 34 0.96 -5.98 -1.51
CA SER A 34 0.27 -5.50 -0.30
C SER A 34 1.27 -4.64 0.47
N PHE A 35 1.05 -3.32 0.45
CA PHE A 35 1.81 -2.34 1.21
C PHE A 35 0.89 -1.77 2.28
N GLN A 36 1.31 -1.80 3.54
CA GLN A 36 0.49 -1.41 4.68
C GLN A 36 1.31 -0.55 5.61
N TYR A 37 0.73 0.56 6.06
CA TYR A 37 1.22 1.37 7.16
C TYR A 37 0.17 1.33 8.25
N MET A 38 0.60 0.99 9.45
CA MET A 38 -0.27 0.76 10.59
C MET A 38 0.25 1.52 11.79
N ASP A 39 -0.63 1.87 12.72
CA ASP A 39 -0.21 2.41 14.01
C ASP A 39 0.36 1.32 14.93
N ALA A 40 0.68 1.71 16.17
CA ALA A 40 1.24 0.81 17.17
C ALA A 40 0.27 -0.34 17.55
N ASP A 41 -1.04 -0.10 17.45
CA ASP A 41 -2.10 -1.07 17.74
C ASP A 41 -2.46 -1.94 16.52
N SER A 42 -1.78 -1.72 15.39
CA SER A 42 -1.99 -2.41 14.11
C SER A 42 -3.25 -1.99 13.35
N ASP A 43 -3.85 -0.86 13.70
CA ASP A 43 -4.92 -0.26 12.90
C ASP A 43 -4.34 0.36 11.63
N THR A 44 -5.10 0.27 10.53
CA THR A 44 -4.62 0.72 9.21
C THR A 44 -4.56 2.25 9.15
N LEU A 45 -3.38 2.78 8.84
CA LEU A 45 -3.18 4.20 8.54
C LEU A 45 -3.17 4.47 7.03
N LEU A 46 -2.62 3.55 6.25
CA LEU A 46 -2.59 3.59 4.79
C LEU A 46 -2.41 2.18 4.27
N ARG A 47 -3.10 1.82 3.19
CA ARG A 47 -2.81 0.56 2.50
C ARG A 47 -2.91 0.72 1.00
N TYR A 48 -1.86 0.26 0.30
CA TYR A 48 -1.89 0.05 -1.14
C TYR A 48 -1.97 -1.46 -1.42
N ASP A 49 -2.98 -1.91 -2.16
CA ASP A 49 -3.05 -3.28 -2.63
C ASP A 49 -3.63 -3.39 -4.05
N ASN A 50 -3.55 -4.60 -4.60
CA ASN A 50 -4.21 -4.94 -5.85
C ASN A 50 -4.95 -6.28 -5.80
N ALA A 51 -5.51 -6.60 -4.64
CA ALA A 51 -6.29 -7.81 -4.51
C ALA A 51 -7.55 -7.73 -5.39
N PRO A 52 -8.05 -8.86 -5.94
CA PRO A 52 -9.11 -8.87 -6.95
C PRO A 52 -10.52 -8.70 -6.35
N TYR A 53 -10.66 -7.73 -5.44
CA TYR A 53 -11.90 -7.22 -4.90
C TYR A 53 -11.99 -5.71 -5.22
N HIS A 54 -13.17 -5.08 -5.07
CA HIS A 54 -13.38 -3.65 -5.40
C HIS A 54 -13.05 -3.26 -6.85
N LEU A 55 -13.32 -4.18 -7.79
CA LEU A 55 -13.07 -3.96 -9.23
C LEU A 55 -13.86 -2.77 -9.82
N ASP A 56 -14.91 -2.31 -9.13
CA ASP A 56 -15.66 -1.10 -9.43
C ASP A 56 -14.85 0.20 -9.23
N VAL A 57 -13.84 0.19 -8.35
CA VAL A 57 -12.91 1.31 -8.12
C VAL A 57 -11.71 1.22 -9.07
N GLY A 58 -11.18 0.02 -9.26
CA GLY A 58 -10.02 -0.22 -10.10
C GLY A 58 -9.37 -1.56 -9.77
N ARG A 59 -8.11 -1.74 -10.18
CA ARG A 59 -7.31 -2.91 -9.75
C ARG A 59 -6.32 -2.57 -8.66
N HIS A 60 -5.92 -1.30 -8.60
CA HIS A 60 -4.93 -0.79 -7.67
C HIS A 60 -5.67 0.15 -6.73
N HIS A 61 -5.58 -0.11 -5.44
CA HIS A 61 -6.41 0.54 -4.44
C HIS A 61 -5.54 1.20 -3.39
N ARG A 62 -5.96 2.40 -2.98
CA ARG A 62 -5.52 3.08 -1.78
C ARG A 62 -6.64 3.03 -0.75
N HIS A 63 -6.33 2.60 0.46
CA HIS A 63 -7.24 2.51 1.59
C HIS A 63 -6.81 3.50 2.67
N THR A 64 -7.77 4.18 3.29
CA THR A 64 -7.54 5.14 4.40
C THR A 64 -7.98 4.56 5.77
N PRO A 65 -7.64 5.21 6.90
CA PRO A 65 -8.09 4.78 8.22
C PRO A 65 -9.62 4.76 8.35
N GLU A 66 -10.32 5.64 7.64
CA GLU A 66 -11.78 5.76 7.66
C GLU A 66 -12.47 4.67 6.83
N GLY A 67 -11.70 3.85 6.11
CA GLY A 67 -12.19 2.79 5.25
C GLY A 67 -12.52 3.23 3.82
N ASP A 68 -12.15 4.45 3.42
CA ASP A 68 -12.31 4.90 2.04
C ASP A 68 -11.36 4.13 1.12
N ILE A 69 -11.88 3.70 -0.04
CA ILE A 69 -11.12 2.98 -1.06
C ILE A 69 -11.13 3.80 -2.35
N THR A 70 -9.96 4.25 -2.78
CA THR A 70 -9.80 5.03 -4.01
C THR A 70 -8.89 4.34 -5.00
N LYS A 71 -9.07 4.67 -6.28
CA LYS A 71 -8.25 4.14 -7.36
C LYS A 71 -6.84 4.72 -7.28
N LEU A 72 -5.83 3.87 -7.43
CA LEU A 72 -4.46 4.26 -7.73
C LEU A 72 -4.19 4.09 -9.23
N GLU A 73 -3.53 5.07 -9.82
CA GLU A 73 -2.95 4.90 -11.15
C GLU A 73 -1.64 4.12 -11.02
N PHE A 74 -1.51 3.01 -11.74
CA PHE A 74 -0.32 2.18 -11.67
C PHE A 74 0.59 2.45 -12.87
N THR A 75 1.74 3.06 -12.60
CA THR A 75 2.80 3.33 -13.59
C THR A 75 3.98 2.37 -13.49
N GLY A 76 4.11 1.68 -12.35
CA GLY A 76 5.15 0.67 -12.12
C GLY A 76 5.37 0.39 -10.65
N LEU A 77 6.11 -0.68 -10.33
CA LEU A 77 6.42 -1.04 -8.95
C LEU A 77 7.29 0.03 -8.26
N SER A 78 8.27 0.61 -8.96
CA SER A 78 9.16 1.63 -8.39
C SER A 78 8.40 2.89 -8.00
N ASP A 79 7.53 3.38 -8.88
CA ASP A 79 6.70 4.56 -8.62
C ASP A 79 5.73 4.29 -7.47
N LEU A 80 5.07 3.12 -7.47
CA LEU A 80 4.18 2.71 -6.38
C LEU A 80 4.90 2.64 -5.01
N ILE A 81 6.15 2.20 -4.99
CA ILE A 81 6.98 2.18 -3.77
C ILE A 81 7.27 3.62 -3.31
N ALA A 82 7.67 4.49 -4.24
CA ALA A 82 7.97 5.89 -3.94
C ALA A 82 6.74 6.63 -3.41
N ASP A 83 5.60 6.50 -4.08
CA ASP A 83 4.33 7.12 -3.68
C ASP A 83 3.90 6.64 -2.29
N PHE A 84 3.97 5.33 -2.03
CA PHE A 84 3.64 4.76 -0.73
C PHE A 84 4.56 5.31 0.37
N GLN A 85 5.88 5.36 0.15
CA GLN A 85 6.83 5.86 1.14
C GLN A 85 6.69 7.36 1.41
N THR A 86 6.34 8.14 0.39
CA THR A 86 5.99 9.57 0.53
C THR A 86 4.80 9.72 1.48
N GLU A 87 3.68 9.03 1.20
CA GLU A 87 2.49 9.15 2.05
C GLU A 87 2.69 8.61 3.47
N VAL A 88 3.46 7.53 3.65
CA VAL A 88 3.88 7.05 4.98
C VAL A 88 4.59 8.16 5.77
N THR A 89 5.47 8.91 5.11
CA THR A 89 6.21 9.99 5.74
C THR A 89 5.28 11.15 6.08
N GLU A 90 4.42 11.57 5.16
CA GLU A 90 3.44 12.64 5.38
C GLU A 90 2.47 12.31 6.52
N ILE A 91 1.95 11.08 6.58
CA ILE A 91 1.05 10.64 7.66
C ILE A 91 1.79 10.56 8.99
N TYR A 92 3.04 10.10 9.00
CA TYR A 92 3.86 10.07 10.21
C TYR A 92 4.09 11.48 10.75
N GLU A 93 4.48 12.43 9.90
CA GLU A 93 4.70 13.83 10.28
C GLU A 93 3.42 14.45 10.85
N GLN A 94 2.29 14.32 10.15
CA GLN A 94 0.98 14.82 10.62
C GLN A 94 0.53 14.28 11.98
N ARG A 95 0.94 13.06 12.34
CA ARG A 95 0.60 12.41 13.62
C ARG A 95 1.58 12.74 14.74
N THR A 96 2.77 13.26 14.43
CA THR A 96 3.85 13.46 15.40
C THR A 96 4.35 14.90 15.53
N ASP A 97 3.83 15.81 14.70
CA ASP A 97 3.94 17.27 14.86
C ASP A 97 3.14 17.83 16.05
#